data_AF-A0A399YCM8-F1
#
_entry.id   AF-A0A399YCM8-F1
#
_cell.length_a   1.000
_cell.length_b   1.000
_cell.length_c   1.000
_cell.angle_alpha   90.00
_cell.angle_beta   90.00
_cell.angle_gamma   90.00
#
_symmetry.space_group_name_H-M   'P 1'
#
loop_
_entity.id
_entity.type
_entity.pdbx_description
1 polymer ?
#
loop_
_entity_poly.entity_id
_entity_poly.type
_entity_poly.pdbx_seq_one_letter_code
_entity_poly.pdbx_strand_id
1 'polypeptide(L)' 'MHELEKALSEIGLSWDDVWALSLDRRAGTLVVVAADGRKLVGRLGTAPRPPARRPRKPGQS' A
#
# COMPACT_ATOMS: atom_id res chain seq x y z
N MET A 1 3.96 6.85 8.00
CA MET A 1 2.82 7.77 7.86
C MET A 1 2.75 8.32 6.43
N HIS A 2 3.84 8.90 5.90
CA HIS A 2 3.95 9.39 4.50
C HIS A 2 3.40 8.45 3.40
N GLU A 3 3.71 7.15 3.44
CA GLU A 3 3.26 6.23 2.38
C GLU A 3 1.73 6.08 2.30
N LEU A 4 1.05 6.17 3.45
CA LEU A 4 -0.40 6.07 3.50
C LEU A 4 -1.05 7.37 3.01
N GLU A 5 -0.52 8.51 3.43
CA GLU A 5 -0.94 9.82 2.94
C GLU A 5 -0.78 9.94 1.42
N LYS A 6 0.34 9.45 0.88
CA LYS A 6 0.58 9.38 -0.56
C LYS A 6 -0.44 8.48 -1.26
N ALA A 7 -0.70 7.28 -0.73
CA ALA A 7 -1.67 6.36 -1.32
C ALA A 7 -3.09 6.93 -1.34
N LEU A 8 -3.46 7.75 -0.35
CA LEU A 8 -4.74 8.45 -0.32
C LEU A 8 -4.78 9.58 -1.34
N SER A 9 -3.68 10.34 -1.45
CA SER A 9 -3.56 11.39 -2.46
C SER A 9 -3.69 10.83 -3.88
N GLU A 10 -3.10 9.66 -4.17
CA GLU A 10 -3.22 8.99 -5.49
C GLU A 10 -4.66 8.60 -5.86
N ILE A 11 -5.53 8.41 -4.87
CA ILE A 11 -6.96 8.12 -5.08
C ILE A 11 -7.86 9.34 -4.83
N GLY A 12 -7.26 10.54 -4.69
CA GLY A 12 -7.97 11.80 -4.52
C GLY A 12 -8.56 12.01 -3.13
N LEU A 13 -8.04 11.34 -2.10
CA LEU A 13 -8.45 11.52 -0.70
C LEU A 13 -7.35 12.24 0.09
N SER A 14 -7.76 13.11 1.00
CA SER A 14 -6.88 13.70 2.01
C SER A 14 -7.02 12.99 3.35
N TRP A 15 -6.14 13.31 4.30
CA TRP A 15 -6.22 12.78 5.65
C TRP A 15 -7.41 13.33 6.44
N ASP A 16 -7.88 14.53 6.08
CA ASP A 16 -9.09 15.14 6.64
C ASP A 16 -10.37 14.39 6.22
N ASP A 17 -10.34 13.78 5.03
CA ASP A 17 -11.44 12.95 4.53
C ASP A 17 -11.52 11.57 5.21
N VAL A 18 -10.53 11.19 6.02
CA VAL A 18 -10.51 9.87 6.68
C VAL A 18 -11.32 9.93 7.96
N TRP A 19 -12.44 9.21 7.96
CA TRP A 19 -13.32 9.13 9.11
C TRP A 19 -12.88 8.04 10.10
N ALA A 20 -12.52 6.86 9.58
CA ALA A 20 -12.07 5.76 10.43
C ALA A 20 -10.95 4.96 9.78
N LEU A 21 -10.07 4.44 10.63
CA LEU A 21 -8.94 3.62 10.21
C LEU A 21 -8.84 2.39 11.11
N SER A 22 -8.81 1.21 10.50
CA SER A 22 -8.67 -0.06 11.20
C SER A 22 -7.49 -0.84 10.65
N LEU A 23 -6.62 -1.29 11.55
CA LEU A 23 -5.41 -2.02 11.24
C LEU A 23 -5.50 -3.42 11.84
N ASP A 24 -5.62 -4.43 10.98
CA ASP A 24 -5.47 -5.82 11.39
C ASP A 24 -4.04 -6.30 11.11
N ARG A 25 -3.22 -6.37 12.16
CA ARG A 25 -1.82 -6.79 12.05
C ARG A 25 -1.66 -8.29 11.81
N ARG A 26 -2.63 -9.12 12.21
CA ARG A 26 -2.56 -10.59 12.07
C ARG A 26 -2.82 -11.02 10.62
N ALA A 27 -3.81 -10.40 9.99
CA ALA A 27 -4.16 -10.56 8.59
C ALA A 27 -3.31 -9.65 7.67
N GLY A 28 -2.56 -8.70 8.23
CA GLY A 28 -1.77 -7.74 7.47
C GLY A 28 -2.67 -6.88 6.58
N THR A 29 -3.80 -6.41 7.11
CA THR A 29 -4.80 -5.64 6.36
C THR A 29 -4.98 -4.27 6.99
N LEU A 30 -5.06 -3.23 6.16
CA LEU A 30 -5.43 -1.87 6.52
C LEU A 30 -6.76 -1.54 5.87
N VAL A 31 -7.70 -1.06 6.66
CA VAL A 31 -9.01 -0.59 6.19
C VAL A 31 -9.12 0.89 6.49
N VAL A 32 -9.48 1.67 5.48
CA VAL A 32 -9.74 3.11 5.58
C VAL A 32 -11.19 3.36 5.18
N VAL A 33 -11.93 4.09 6.01
CA VAL A 33 -13.29 4.55 5.72
C VAL A 33 -13.24 6.06 5.55
N ALA A 34 -13.60 6.53 4.36
CA ALA A 34 -13.68 7.95 4.05
C ALA A 34 -15.02 8.54 4.55
N ALA A 35 -15.04 9.85 4.77
CA ALA A 35 -16.23 10.59 5.18
C ALA A 35 -17.39 10.52 4.16
N ASP A 36 -17.06 10.36 2.87
CA ASP A 36 -18.01 10.11 1.77
C ASP A 36 -18.63 8.68 1.81
N GLY A 37 -18.26 7.86 2.80
CA GLY A 37 -18.76 6.49 2.97
C GLY A 37 -18.00 5.43 2.15
N ARG A 38 -16.97 5.84 1.39
CA ARG A 38 -16.11 4.91 0.65
C ARG A 38 -15.26 4.08 1.60
N LYS A 39 -15.13 2.78 1.31
CA LYS A 39 -14.29 1.85 2.07
C LYS A 39 -13.14 1.35 1.20
N LEU A 40 -11.92 1.52 1.69
CA LEU A 40 -10.68 1.08 1.06
C LEU A 40 -10.06 -0.02 1.91
N VAL A 41 -9.60 -1.09 1.25
CA VAL A 41 -8.96 -2.23 1.90
C VAL A 41 -7.62 -2.46 1.22
N GLY A 42 -6.54 -2.21 1.94
CA GLY A 42 -5.16 -2.44 1.50
C GLY A 42 -4.51 -3.58 2.28
N ARG A 43 -3.57 -4.28 1.65
CA ARG A 43 -2.75 -5.31 2.31
C ARG A 43 -1.37 -4.74 2.62
N LEU A 44 -0.93 -4.93 3.86
CA LEU A 44 0.36 -4.49 4.35
C LEU A 44 1.43 -5.53 4.01
N GLY A 45 2.54 -5.07 3.42
CA GLY A 45 3.71 -5.91 3.17
C GLY A 45 3.86 -6.45 1.75
N THR A 46 2.94 -6.18 0.82
CA THR A 46 3.21 -6.40 -0.61
C THR A 46 3.99 -5.23 -1.18
N ALA A 47 5.27 -5.12 -0.82
CA ALA A 47 6.19 -4.41 -1.69
C ALA A 47 6.09 -5.06 -3.08
N PRO A 48 6.00 -4.30 -4.19
CA PRO A 48 6.11 -4.90 -5.50
C PRO A 48 7.47 -5.60 -5.54
N ARG A 49 7.44 -6.93 -5.66
CA ARG A 49 8.66 -7.73 -5.76
C ARG A 49 9.44 -7.14 -6.93
N PRO A 50 10.64 -6.57 -6.72
CA PRO A 50 11.41 -6.05 -7.84
C PRO A 50 11.58 -7.20 -8.85
N PRO A 51 11.46 -6.93 -10.16
CA PRO A 51 11.60 -7.97 -11.17
C PRO A 51 12.90 -8.73 -10.89
N ALA A 52 12.80 -10.04 -10.72
CA ALA A 52 13.93 -10.88 -10.36
C ALA A 52 15.08 -10.60 -11.34
N ARG A 53 16.11 -9.88 -10.88
CA ARG A 53 17.33 -9.66 -11.66
C ARG A 53 17.93 -11.03 -11.94
N ARG A 54 17.72 -11.51 -13.16
CA ARG A 54 18.32 -12.74 -13.69
C ARG A 54 19.83 -12.62 -13.46
N PRO A 55 20.49 -13.55 -12.75
CA PRO A 55 21.94 -13.48 -12.59
C PRO A 55 22.58 -13.61 -13.98
N ARG A 56 23.36 -12.61 -14.38
CA ARG A 56 24.25 -12.74 -15.55
C ARG A 56 25.27 -13.82 -15.18
N LYS A 57 25.28 -14.93 -15.93
CA LYS A 57 26.35 -15.94 -15.84
C LYS A 57 27.69 -15.25 -16.11
N PRO A 58 28.70 -15.37 -15.24
CA PRO A 58 30.07 -15.02 -15.60
C PRO A 58 30.66 -16.16 -16.43
N GLY A 59 31.28 -15.83 -17.56
CA GLY A 59 32.11 -16.79 -18.32
C GLY A 59 31.62 -17.14 -19.72
N GLN A 60 31.49 -16.13 -20.59
CA GLN A 60 31.70 -16.36 -22.02
C GLN A 60 32.91 -15.51 -22.44
N SER A 61 34.07 -16.16 -22.45
CA SER A 61 35.29 -15.78 -23.16
C SER A 61 35.76 -17.01 -23.91
#